data_AF-A0A7K1ALQ8-F1
#
_entry.id   AF-A0A7K1ALQ8-F1
#
_cell.length_a   1.000
_cell.length_b   1.000
_cell.length_c   1.000
_cell.angle_alpha   90.00
_cell.angle_beta   90.00
_cell.angle_gamma   90.00
#
_symmetry.space_group_name_H-M   'P 1'
#
loop_
_entity.id
_entity.type
_entity.pdbx_description
1 polymer ?
#
loop_
_entity_poly.entity_id
_entity_poly.type
_entity_poly.pdbx_seq_one_letter_code
_entity_poly.pdbx_strand_id
1 'polypeptide(L)' 'MSKIKVTGTVVELDGDEMTRIIWQFIKDSLILPYLDVNLEYYDLGMEHRDATDDQVTIDSAKAIQKHGVGIKCAT' A
#
# COMPACT_ATOMS: atom_id res chain seq x y z
N MET A 1 -16.53 -4.28 -18.50
CA MET A 1 -15.21 -3.98 -19.12
C MET A 1 -14.20 -4.93 -18.50
N SER A 2 -13.20 -5.39 -19.27
CA SER A 2 -12.03 -6.08 -18.68
C SER A 2 -11.20 -5.08 -17.89
N LYS A 3 -10.61 -5.51 -16.77
CA LYS A 3 -9.67 -4.68 -15.99
C LYS A 3 -8.44 -4.34 -16.82
N ILE A 4 -7.86 -3.16 -16.61
CA ILE A 4 -6.59 -2.77 -17.22
C ILE A 4 -5.48 -3.50 -16.47
N LYS A 5 -4.68 -4.28 -17.20
CA LYS A 5 -3.54 -4.99 -16.63
C LYS A 5 -2.37 -4.04 -16.41
N VAL A 6 -1.96 -3.88 -15.16
CA VAL A 6 -0.80 -3.05 -14.79
C VAL A 6 0.47 -3.90 -14.89
N THR A 7 1.51 -3.35 -15.50
CA THR A 7 2.83 -3.99 -15.56
C THR A 7 3.67 -3.56 -14.36
N GLY A 8 4.39 -4.50 -13.76
CA GLY A 8 5.19 -4.25 -12.56
C GLY A 8 4.41 -4.46 -11.27
N THR A 9 4.94 -3.92 -10.17
CA THR A 9 4.40 -4.05 -8.81
C THR A 9 4.42 -2.67 -8.17
N VAL A 10 3.33 -2.32 -7.49
CA VAL A 10 3.23 -1.08 -6.72
C VAL A 10 3.32 -1.45 -5.25
N VAL A 11 4.18 -0.75 -4.52
CA VAL A 11 4.30 -0.95 -3.07
C VAL A 11 3.22 -0.13 -2.38
N GLU A 12 2.40 -0.78 -1.57
CA GLU A 12 1.31 -0.17 -0.81
C GLU A 12 1.71 -0.08 0.66
N LEU A 13 1.74 1.15 1.18
CA LEU A 13 2.03 1.43 2.57
C LEU A 13 0.73 1.89 3.22
N ASP A 14 0.11 1.03 4.02
CA ASP A 14 -1.11 1.34 4.74
C ASP A 14 -0.81 2.24 5.95
N GLY A 15 -1.86 2.86 6.49
CA GLY A 15 -1.73 3.91 7.50
C GLY A 15 -2.67 3.75 8.67
N ASP A 16 -2.97 4.89 9.29
CA ASP A 16 -3.69 4.97 10.56
C ASP A 16 -5.03 5.73 10.43
N GLU A 17 -5.85 5.59 11.47
CA GLU A 17 -7.06 6.37 11.73
C GLU A 17 -8.03 6.52 10.54
N MET A 18 -8.50 7.74 10.28
CA MET A 18 -9.48 8.02 9.22
C MET A 18 -8.91 7.81 7.82
N THR A 19 -7.60 8.01 7.65
CA THR A 19 -6.95 7.82 6.35
C THR A 19 -6.91 6.35 5.94
N ARG A 20 -6.74 5.40 6.88
CA ARG A 20 -6.84 3.96 6.61
C ARG A 20 -8.22 3.57 6.06
N ILE A 21 -9.29 4.11 6.66
CA ILE A 21 -10.66 3.83 6.23
C ILE A 21 -10.93 4.40 4.84
N ILE A 22 -10.53 5.65 4.60
CA ILE A 22 -10.68 6.30 3.29
C ILE A 22 -9.84 5.58 2.23
N TRP A 23 -8.64 5.13 2.59
CA TRP A 23 -7.75 4.40 1.69
C TRP A 23 -8.37 3.08 1.22
N GLN A 24 -8.98 2.32 2.14
CA GLN A 24 -9.72 1.12 1.77
C GLN A 24 -10.88 1.43 0.82
N PHE A 25 -11.66 2.48 1.10
CA PHE A 25 -12.75 2.92 0.21
C PHE A 25 -12.25 3.29 -1.20
N ILE A 26 -11.13 4.02 -1.29
CA ILE A 26 -10.51 4.40 -2.58
C ILE A 26 -10.10 3.14 -3.35
N LYS A 27 -9.43 2.18 -2.70
CA LYS A 27 -9.03 0.93 -3.36
C LYS A 27 -10.23 0.17 -3.90
N ASP A 28 -11.23 -0.05 -3.07
CA ASP A 28 -12.38 -0.90 -3.40
C ASP A 28 -13.32 -0.27 -4.43
N SER A 29 -13.48 1.06 -4.39
CA SER A 29 -14.43 1.76 -5.25
C SER A 29 -13.79 2.31 -6.51
N LEU A 30 -12.52 2.73 -6.46
CA LEU A 30 -11.89 3.55 -7.50
C LEU A 30 -10.69 2.90 -8.18
N ILE A 31 -10.09 1.84 -7.61
CA ILE A 31 -8.88 1.21 -8.15
C ILE A 31 -9.14 -0.23 -8.58
N LEU A 32 -9.43 -1.12 -7.63
CA LEU A 32 -9.53 -2.56 -7.85
C LEU A 32 -10.66 -3.00 -8.79
N PRO A 33 -11.78 -2.27 -8.95
CA PRO A 33 -12.77 -2.58 -9.98
C PRO A 33 -12.24 -2.39 -11.41
N TYR A 34 -11.24 -1.54 -11.59
CA TYR A 34 -10.78 -1.08 -12.90
C TYR A 34 -9.38 -1.59 -13.26
N LEU A 35 -8.53 -1.86 -12.28
CA LEU A 35 -7.14 -2.28 -12.47
C LEU A 35 -6.90 -3.71 -11.97
N ASP A 36 -6.20 -4.50 -12.77
CA ASP A 36 -5.53 -5.74 -12.34
C ASP A 36 -4.07 -5.38 -12.05
N VAL A 37 -3.79 -5.09 -10.77
CA VAL A 37 -2.51 -4.56 -10.29
C VAL A 37 -1.94 -5.45 -9.20
N ASN A 38 -0.63 -5.72 -9.29
CA ASN A 38 0.09 -6.42 -8.23
C ASN A 38 0.50 -5.41 -7.14
N LEU A 39 0.02 -5.63 -5.92
CA LEU A 39 0.32 -4.79 -4.76
C LEU A 39 1.20 -5.56 -3.78
N GLU A 40 2.37 -5.00 -3.46
CA GLU A 40 3.22 -5.49 -2.37
C GLU A 40 2.91 -4.67 -1.12
N TYR A 41 2.21 -5.28 -0.17
CA TYR A 41 1.57 -4.60 0.96
C TYR A 41 2.45 -4.55 2.21
N TYR A 42 2.47 -3.40 2.86
CA TYR A 42 3.10 -3.15 4.15
C TYR A 42 2.14 -2.36 5.06
N ASP A 43 1.86 -2.87 6.25
CA ASP A 43 1.07 -2.15 7.26
C ASP A 43 1.98 -1.20 8.04
N LEU A 44 1.89 0.10 7.81
CA LEU A 44 2.60 1.10 8.63
C LEU A 44 1.71 1.70 9.72
N GLY A 45 0.64 1.01 10.11
CA GLY A 45 -0.13 1.37 11.29
C GLY A 45 0.76 1.41 12.55
N MET A 46 0.45 2.32 13.47
CA MET A 46 1.28 2.55 14.66
C MET A 46 1.53 1.27 15.48
N GLU A 47 0.50 0.43 15.64
CA GLU A 47 0.61 -0.85 16.36
C GLU A 47 1.55 -1.84 15.66
N HIS A 48 1.57 -1.86 14.33
CA HIS A 48 2.43 -2.78 13.59
C HIS A 48 3.88 -2.27 13.52
N ARG A 49 4.07 -0.95 13.45
CA ARG A 49 5.39 -0.35 13.62
C ARG A 49 5.97 -0.67 14.99
N ASP A 50 5.20 -0.52 16.06
CA ASP A 50 5.64 -0.87 17.42
C ASP A 50 5.96 -2.37 17.55
N ALA A 51 5.09 -3.24 17.07
CA ALA A 51 5.27 -4.70 17.14
C ALA A 51 6.50 -5.22 16.35
N THR A 52 7.03 -4.43 15.42
CA THR A 52 8.16 -4.81 14.56
C THR A 52 9.44 -4.03 14.86
N ASP A 53 9.49 -3.26 15.95
CA ASP A 53 10.58 -2.31 16.23
C ASP A 53 10.87 -1.40 15.00
N ASP A 54 9.80 -0.97 14.33
CA ASP A 54 9.78 -0.15 13.12
C ASP A 54 10.48 -0.78 11.88
N GLN A 55 10.77 -2.08 11.91
CA GLN A 55 11.41 -2.80 10.80
C GLN A 55 10.55 -2.78 9.53
N VAL A 56 9.21 -2.80 9.68
CA VAL A 56 8.27 -2.71 8.55
C VAL A 56 8.43 -1.42 7.74
N THR A 57 8.79 -0.31 8.40
CA THR A 57 9.03 0.98 7.74
C THR A 57 10.28 0.91 6.86
N ILE A 58 11.35 0.26 7.34
CA ILE A 58 12.58 0.04 6.56
C ILE A 58 12.31 -0.87 5.37
N ASP A 59 11.56 -1.95 5.58
CA ASP A 59 11.32 -2.95 4.54
C ASP A 59 10.42 -2.39 3.43
N SER A 60 9.41 -1.58 3.79
CA SER A 60 8.61 -0.87 2.79
C SER A 60 9.45 0.11 1.95
N ALA A 61 10.40 0.82 2.56
CA ALA A 61 11.31 1.70 1.83
C ALA A 61 12.23 0.94 0.86
N LYS A 62 12.75 -0.23 1.27
CA LYS A 62 13.53 -1.13 0.39
C LYS A 62 12.68 -1.68 -0.76
N ALA A 63 11.43 -2.03 -0.50
CA ALA A 63 10.51 -2.47 -1.54
C ALA A 63 10.24 -1.37 -2.57
N ILE A 64 10.03 -0.13 -2.12
CA ILE A 64 9.90 1.03 -3.02
C ILE A 64 11.17 1.19 -3.84
N GLN A 65 12.35 1.10 -3.23
CA GLN A 65 13.62 1.19 -3.95
C GLN A 65 13.75 0.11 -5.03
N LYS A 66 13.31 -1.12 -4.75
CA LYS A 66 13.33 -2.26 -5.68
C LYS A 66 12.33 -2.09 -6.83
N HIS A 67 11.12 -1.61 -6.55
CA HIS A 67 10.01 -1.56 -7.53
C HIS A 67 9.85 -0.21 -8.22
N GLY A 68 10.44 0.86 -7.67
CA GLY A 68 10.44 2.21 -8.21
C GLY A 68 9.16 3.01 -7.96
N VAL A 69 8.09 2.39 -7.47
CA VAL A 69 6.78 3.04 -7.24
C VAL A 69 6.20 2.60 -5.90
N GLY A 70 5.83 3.58 -5.08
CA GLY A 70 5.12 3.38 -3.82
C GLY A 70 3.97 4.36 -3.64
N ILE A 71 2.91 3.92 -2.97
CA ILE A 71 1.79 4.76 -2.55
C ILE A 71 1.63 4.61 -1.05
N LYS A 72 1.53 5.75 -0.35
CA LYS A 72 1.53 5.80 1.10
C LYS A 72 0.29 6.48 1.65
N CYS A 73 -0.42 5.78 2.52
CA CYS A 73 -1.43 6.33 3.41
C CYS A 73 -0.79 7.11 4.57
N ALA A 74 -1.50 8.08 5.16
CA ALA A 74 -0.96 8.84 6.30
C ALA A 74 -0.84 7.94 7.56
N THR A 75 0.22 8.16 8.33
CA THR A 75 0.70 7.34 9.46
C THR A 75 1.15 8.23 10.59
#